data_AF-A0A3G6PH21-F1
#
_entry.id   AF-A0A3G6PH21-F1
#
_cell.length_a   1.000
_cell.length_b   1.000
_cell.length_c   1.000
_cell.angle_alpha   90.00
_cell.angle_beta   90.00
_cell.angle_gamma   90.00
#
_symmetry.space_group_name_H-M   'P 1'
#
loop_
_entity.id
_entity.type
_entity.pdbx_description
1 polymer ?
#
loop_
_entity_poly.entity_id
_entity_poly.type
_entity_poly.pdbx_seq_one_letter_code
_entity_poly.pdbx_strand_id
1 'polypeptide(L)'
;MLQSVILPQGRTVDFAYDPLGRRIAKQYKGKVTRWLWDGNVPLHEWQYEGEYPPKLSIEANGLKEAEEPVENVITWIFEENSFVPCAKIIGTERYSIVSDYLGTPTHAYNADGAKVWERELDIYGNVRKGNNEFVPFLFQGQYADKELGGLCYNRFRYYDIGAGLYLSQDPIGLAGNNPNLYAYVKDTTGWIDVTGLSMFSPITWTAPSSGTGYKYKVFQQDIDWDRIDDVG
;
A
#
# COMPACT_ATOMS: atom_id res chain seq x y z
N MET A 1 -7.41 10.94 8.95
CA MET A 1 -6.51 9.77 8.81
C MET A 1 -5.75 9.54 10.11
N LEU A 2 -5.24 8.33 10.33
CA LEU A 2 -4.57 7.95 11.58
C LEU A 2 -3.28 8.76 11.79
N GLN A 3 -3.25 9.61 12.80
CA GLN A 3 -2.12 10.50 13.06
C GLN A 3 -1.03 9.84 13.91
N SER A 4 -1.41 9.05 14.91
CA SER A 4 -0.47 8.44 15.85
C SER A 4 -1.04 7.15 16.43
N VAL A 5 -0.17 6.20 16.78
CA VAL A 5 -0.50 4.99 17.54
C VAL A 5 0.38 4.91 18.77
N ILE A 6 -0.23 4.72 19.95
CA ILE A 6 0.49 4.45 21.19
C ILE A 6 0.57 2.92 21.36
N LEU A 7 1.79 2.39 21.28
CA LEU A 7 2.05 0.97 21.46
C LEU A 7 1.88 0.56 22.93
N PRO A 8 1.62 -0.73 23.24
CA PRO A 8 1.47 -1.21 24.62
C PRO A 8 2.65 -0.89 25.54
N GLN A 9 3.86 -0.70 24.99
CA GLN A 9 5.05 -0.32 25.75
C GLN A 9 5.17 1.20 25.98
N GLY A 10 4.13 1.98 25.68
CA GLY A 10 4.07 3.44 25.88
C GLY A 10 4.83 4.27 24.84
N ARG A 11 5.33 3.66 23.76
CA ARG A 11 5.99 4.37 22.66
C ARG A 11 5.00 4.78 21.58
N THR A 12 5.23 5.92 20.95
CA THR A 12 4.37 6.43 19.86
C THR A 12 4.98 6.15 18.50
N VAL A 13 4.12 5.81 17.54
CA VAL A 13 4.40 5.85 16.11
C VAL A 13 3.56 6.97 15.50
N ASP A 14 4.20 7.96 14.90
CA ASP A 14 3.53 9.13 14.32
C ASP A 14 3.54 9.06 12.80
N PHE A 15 2.50 9.60 12.16
CA PHE A 15 2.34 9.59 10.71
C PHE A 15 2.01 10.98 10.17
N ALA A 16 2.55 11.30 9.00
CA ALA A 16 2.21 12.50 8.24
C ALA A 16 1.76 12.14 6.83
N TYR A 17 0.89 12.98 6.28
CA TYR A 17 0.24 12.75 5.00
C TYR A 17 0.22 14.00 4.14
N ASP A 18 0.17 13.81 2.83
CA ASP A 18 -0.09 14.90 1.89
C ASP A 18 -1.60 15.23 1.78
N PRO A 19 -1.97 16.33 1.09
CA PRO A 19 -3.37 16.71 0.92
C PRO A 19 -4.24 15.70 0.16
N LEU A 20 -3.65 14.75 -0.58
CA LEU A 20 -4.35 13.69 -1.30
C LEU A 20 -4.55 12.43 -0.43
N GLY A 21 -4.08 12.48 0.81
CA GLY A 21 -4.22 11.41 1.78
C GLY A 21 -3.16 10.30 1.65
N ARG A 22 -2.04 10.56 0.98
CA ARG A 22 -0.92 9.61 0.88
C ARG A 22 0.02 9.80 2.05
N ARG A 23 0.45 8.70 2.67
CA ARG A 23 1.40 8.75 3.79
C ARG A 23 2.77 9.15 3.27
N ILE A 24 3.30 10.27 3.76
CA ILE A 24 4.61 10.80 3.35
C ILE A 24 5.68 10.63 4.42
N ALA A 25 5.31 10.46 5.68
CA ALA A 25 6.25 10.18 6.76
C ALA A 25 5.67 9.26 7.83
N LYS A 26 6.55 8.47 8.46
CA LYS A 26 6.32 7.70 9.69
C LYS A 26 7.50 7.94 10.61
N GLN A 27 7.26 8.22 11.88
CA GLN A 27 8.31 8.39 12.87
C GLN A 27 8.15 7.39 14.01
N TYR A 28 9.24 6.69 14.33
CA TYR A 28 9.30 5.76 15.45
C TYR A 28 10.72 5.65 16.01
N LYS A 29 10.87 5.82 17.34
CA LYS A 29 12.17 5.70 18.05
C LYS A 29 13.29 6.55 17.43
N GLY A 30 13.00 7.78 17.04
CA GLY A 30 13.99 8.69 16.42
C GLY A 30 14.32 8.39 14.96
N LYS A 31 13.71 7.36 14.37
CA LYS A 31 13.80 7.09 12.92
C LYS A 31 12.60 7.65 12.20
N VAL A 32 12.86 8.30 11.08
CA VAL A 32 11.85 8.72 10.11
C VAL A 32 11.92 7.78 8.91
N THR A 33 10.78 7.25 8.48
CA THR A 33 10.58 6.63 7.17
C THR A 33 9.83 7.62 6.29
N ARG A 34 10.32 7.85 5.07
CA ARG A 34 9.72 8.75 4.09
C ARG A 34 9.26 7.98 2.87
N TRP A 35 8.22 8.51 2.22
CA TRP A 35 7.73 8.00 0.95
C TRP A 35 7.57 9.11 -0.08
N LEU A 36 8.04 8.84 -1.30
CA LEU A 36 7.65 9.56 -2.51
C LEU A 36 6.70 8.68 -3.32
N TRP A 37 5.67 9.28 -3.91
CA TRP A 37 4.59 8.56 -4.57
C TRP A 37 4.58 8.81 -6.08
N ASP A 38 4.33 7.76 -6.85
CA ASP A 38 3.91 7.85 -8.25
C ASP A 38 2.42 7.48 -8.33
N GLY A 39 1.59 8.47 -8.63
CA GLY A 39 0.13 8.34 -8.53
C GLY A 39 -0.30 7.84 -7.15
N ASN A 40 -0.72 6.57 -7.09
CA ASN A 40 -1.25 5.91 -5.89
C ASN A 40 -0.37 4.79 -5.33
N VAL A 41 0.82 4.55 -5.89
CA VAL A 41 1.81 3.57 -5.40
C VAL A 41 3.09 4.28 -4.90
N PRO A 42 3.77 3.75 -3.88
CA PRO A 42 5.03 4.33 -3.44
C PRO A 42 6.11 4.10 -4.49
N LEU A 43 6.81 5.16 -4.90
CA LEU A 43 7.93 5.10 -5.83
C LEU A 43 9.26 4.95 -5.08
N HIS A 44 9.49 5.84 -4.10
CA HIS A 44 10.69 5.82 -3.28
C HIS A 44 10.35 5.70 -1.81
N GLU A 45 11.20 4.97 -1.09
CA GLU A 45 11.19 4.87 0.36
C GLU A 45 12.62 5.00 0.88
N TRP A 46 12.80 5.78 1.93
CA TRP A 46 14.10 5.87 2.62
C TRP A 46 13.90 6.13 4.11
N GLN A 47 14.96 5.90 4.87
CA GLN A 47 14.96 6.09 6.33
C GLN A 47 16.16 6.91 6.77
N TYR A 48 15.95 7.75 7.78
CA TYR A 48 17.03 8.51 8.41
C TYR A 48 16.74 8.70 9.91
N GLU A 49 17.79 8.97 10.69
CA GLU A 49 17.66 9.35 12.10
C GLU A 49 17.35 10.85 12.20
N GLY A 50 16.28 11.22 12.90
CA GLY A 50 15.84 12.60 13.02
C GLY A 50 14.36 12.74 13.39
N GLU A 51 13.80 13.89 13.01
CA GLU A 51 12.41 14.26 13.28
C GLU A 51 11.73 14.73 12.00
N TYR A 52 10.41 14.54 11.90
CA TYR A 52 9.59 15.08 10.84
C TYR A 52 8.37 15.81 11.44
N PRO A 53 8.01 17.02 10.95
CA PRO A 53 8.66 17.76 9.88
C PRO A 53 10.07 18.28 10.25
N PRO A 54 10.91 18.62 9.27
CA PRO A 54 12.23 19.18 9.53
C PRO A 54 12.14 20.46 10.37
N LYS A 55 13.13 20.69 11.23
CA LYS A 55 13.15 21.89 12.08
C LYS A 55 13.29 23.15 11.23
N LEU A 56 12.45 24.12 11.52
CA LEU A 56 12.53 25.46 10.95
C LEU A 56 13.50 26.32 11.77
N SER A 57 14.36 27.05 11.06
CA SER A 57 15.28 28.04 11.62
C SER A 57 15.08 29.39 10.95
N ILE A 58 15.38 30.47 11.68
CA ILE A 58 15.36 31.83 11.15
C ILE A 58 16.80 32.22 10.83
N GLU A 59 17.09 32.40 9.55
CA GLU A 59 18.37 32.90 9.06
C GLU A 59 18.20 34.33 8.50
N ALA A 60 19.31 35.03 8.21
CA ALA A 60 19.29 36.41 7.72
C ALA A 60 18.52 36.59 6.40
N ASN A 61 18.31 35.51 5.64
CA ASN A 61 17.60 35.46 4.36
C ASN A 61 16.17 34.88 4.47
N GLY A 62 15.67 34.57 5.67
CA GLY A 62 14.32 34.08 5.89
C GLY A 62 14.24 32.78 6.69
N LEU A 63 13.09 32.11 6.58
CA LEU A 63 12.87 30.78 7.16
C LEU A 63 13.62 29.73 6.33
N LYS A 64 14.35 28.85 7.01
CA LYS A 64 15.04 27.73 6.39
C LYS A 64 14.72 26.44 7.12
N GLU A 65 14.33 25.44 6.36
CA GLU A 65 14.13 24.07 6.82
C GLU A 65 15.46 23.34 6.89
N ALA A 66 15.64 22.53 7.93
CA ALA A 66 16.76 21.60 7.98
C ALA A 66 16.70 20.61 6.81
N GLU A 67 17.85 20.30 6.22
CA GLU A 67 17.92 19.31 5.15
C GLU A 67 17.63 17.90 5.68
N GLU A 68 16.77 17.16 4.97
CA GLU A 68 16.52 15.75 5.25
C GLU A 68 17.60 14.88 4.57
N PRO A 69 18.27 13.97 5.29
CA PRO A 69 19.18 13.00 4.67
C PRO A 69 18.42 12.07 3.72
N VAL A 70 18.98 11.83 2.54
CA VAL A 70 18.44 10.90 1.53
C VAL A 70 19.52 9.89 1.16
N GLU A 71 19.51 8.76 1.85
CA GLU A 71 20.47 7.67 1.67
C GLU A 71 19.74 6.34 1.56
N ASN A 72 20.37 5.35 0.89
CA ASN A 72 19.85 3.98 0.76
C ASN A 72 18.40 3.92 0.25
N VAL A 73 18.06 4.80 -0.69
CA VAL A 73 16.73 4.88 -1.29
C VAL A 73 16.34 3.53 -1.88
N ILE A 74 15.19 3.04 -1.46
CA ILE A 74 14.51 1.90 -2.04
C ILE A 74 13.59 2.43 -3.12
N THR A 75 13.74 1.94 -4.34
CA THR A 75 12.78 2.17 -5.41
C THR A 75 11.90 0.94 -5.57
N TRP A 76 10.60 1.14 -5.46
CA TRP A 76 9.59 0.11 -5.67
C TRP A 76 9.03 0.24 -7.09
N ILE A 77 9.00 -0.89 -7.81
CA ILE A 77 8.41 -0.95 -9.15
C ILE A 77 7.15 -1.79 -9.08
N PHE A 78 6.10 -1.29 -9.71
CA PHE A 78 4.79 -1.94 -9.79
C PHE A 78 4.50 -2.32 -11.24
N GLU A 79 3.66 -3.35 -11.43
CA GLU A 79 3.08 -3.63 -12.73
C GLU A 79 2.34 -2.39 -13.26
N GLU A 80 2.33 -2.22 -14.59
CA GLU A 80 1.73 -1.05 -15.22
C GLU A 80 0.23 -0.95 -14.87
N ASN A 81 -0.20 0.24 -14.42
CA ASN A 81 -1.58 0.52 -14.00
C ASN A 81 -2.13 -0.44 -12.92
N SER A 82 -1.24 -0.92 -12.03
CA SER A 82 -1.55 -1.92 -11.02
C SER A 82 -0.95 -1.55 -9.66
N PHE A 83 -1.37 -2.27 -8.61
CA PHE A 83 -0.86 -2.15 -7.25
C PHE A 83 -0.03 -3.38 -6.85
N VAL A 84 0.31 -4.22 -7.83
CA VAL A 84 1.14 -5.40 -7.66
C VAL A 84 2.61 -5.03 -7.79
N PRO A 85 3.42 -5.13 -6.72
CA PRO A 85 4.84 -4.83 -6.80
C PRO A 85 5.55 -5.96 -7.56
N CYS A 86 6.45 -5.59 -8.47
CA CYS A 86 7.18 -6.53 -9.31
C CYS A 86 8.71 -6.42 -9.15
N ALA A 87 9.23 -5.30 -8.62
CA ALA A 87 10.64 -5.20 -8.28
C ALA A 87 10.95 -4.27 -7.11
N LYS A 88 12.10 -4.52 -6.49
CA LYS A 88 12.74 -3.67 -5.48
C LYS A 88 14.16 -3.36 -5.93
N ILE A 89 14.54 -2.09 -5.89
CA ILE A 89 15.89 -1.64 -6.25
C ILE A 89 16.49 -0.88 -5.07
N ILE A 90 17.71 -1.22 -4.69
CA ILE A 90 18.46 -0.52 -3.63
C ILE A 90 19.89 -0.31 -4.13
N GLY A 91 20.25 0.93 -4.47
CA GLY A 91 21.53 1.20 -5.11
C GLY A 91 21.67 0.43 -6.43
N THR A 92 22.65 -0.48 -6.50
CA THR A 92 22.88 -1.36 -7.66
C THR A 92 22.15 -2.69 -7.59
N GLU A 93 21.66 -3.06 -6.41
CA GLU A 93 20.96 -4.32 -6.18
C GLU A 93 19.55 -4.27 -6.72
N ARG A 94 19.14 -5.35 -7.40
CA ARG A 94 17.83 -5.49 -8.03
C ARG A 94 17.22 -6.81 -7.60
N TYR A 95 15.95 -6.75 -7.20
CA TYR A 95 15.20 -7.92 -6.78
C TYR A 95 13.90 -8.01 -7.55
N SER A 96 13.64 -9.17 -8.15
CA SER A 96 12.35 -9.48 -8.77
C SER A 96 11.39 -10.02 -7.72
N ILE A 97 10.19 -9.48 -7.67
CA ILE A 97 9.12 -9.88 -6.76
C ILE A 97 8.11 -10.72 -7.54
N VAL A 98 7.74 -11.86 -6.98
CA VAL A 98 6.72 -12.75 -7.53
C VAL A 98 5.50 -12.73 -6.61
N SER A 99 4.33 -12.52 -7.22
CA SER A 99 3.05 -12.39 -6.53
C SER A 99 2.11 -13.53 -6.91
N ASP A 100 1.12 -13.80 -6.06
CA ASP A 100 0.03 -14.73 -6.36
C ASP A 100 -0.97 -14.17 -7.38
N TYR A 101 -2.05 -14.91 -7.63
CA TYR A 101 -3.07 -14.52 -8.62
C TYR A 101 -3.84 -13.23 -8.26
N LEU A 102 -3.89 -12.88 -6.96
CA LEU A 102 -4.46 -11.63 -6.44
C LEU A 102 -3.46 -10.49 -6.40
N GLY A 103 -2.18 -10.76 -6.70
CA GLY A 103 -1.13 -9.75 -6.67
C GLY A 103 -0.47 -9.58 -5.30
N THR A 104 -0.69 -10.51 -4.37
CA THR A 104 -0.03 -10.53 -3.06
C THR A 104 1.39 -11.06 -3.22
N PRO A 105 2.44 -10.34 -2.78
CA PRO A 105 3.82 -10.81 -2.90
C PRO A 105 4.08 -12.06 -2.06
N THR A 106 4.71 -13.06 -2.67
CA THR A 106 5.04 -14.35 -2.04
C THR A 106 6.53 -14.64 -2.02
N HIS A 107 7.29 -14.18 -3.02
CA HIS A 107 8.71 -14.47 -3.14
C HIS A 107 9.49 -13.27 -3.70
N ALA A 108 10.79 -13.20 -3.40
CA ALA A 108 11.71 -12.32 -4.08
C ALA A 108 13.04 -13.02 -4.40
N TYR A 109 13.60 -12.67 -5.56
CA TYR A 109 14.84 -13.25 -6.09
C TYR A 109 15.84 -12.13 -6.40
N ASN A 110 17.12 -12.35 -6.15
CA ASN A 110 18.18 -11.41 -6.55
C ASN A 110 18.53 -11.52 -8.04
N ALA A 111 19.49 -10.71 -8.50
CA ALA A 111 19.94 -10.69 -9.90
C ALA A 111 20.51 -12.04 -10.40
N ASP A 112 21.03 -12.89 -9.49
CA ASP A 112 21.56 -14.22 -9.82
C ASP A 112 20.45 -15.30 -9.88
N GLY A 113 19.19 -14.93 -9.63
CA GLY A 113 18.07 -15.86 -9.54
C GLY A 113 18.00 -16.65 -8.24
N ALA A 114 18.79 -16.28 -7.22
CA ALA A 114 18.70 -16.87 -5.89
C ALA A 114 17.52 -16.28 -5.12
N LYS A 115 16.72 -17.15 -4.49
CA LYS A 115 15.61 -16.73 -3.63
C LYS A 115 16.17 -16.07 -2.36
N VAL A 116 15.81 -14.81 -2.13
CA VAL A 116 16.26 -14.02 -0.96
C VAL A 116 15.15 -13.79 0.06
N TRP A 117 13.89 -13.97 -0.33
CA TRP A 117 12.75 -13.79 0.55
C TRP A 117 11.56 -14.67 0.12
N GLU A 118 10.80 -15.12 1.11
CA GLU A 118 9.54 -15.83 0.92
C GLU A 118 8.56 -15.48 2.05
N ARG A 119 7.26 -15.54 1.73
CA ARG A 119 6.18 -15.35 2.70
C ARG A 119 4.94 -16.13 2.31
N GLU A 120 4.31 -16.72 3.31
CA GLU A 120 2.95 -17.28 3.22
C GLU A 120 2.03 -16.54 4.18
N LEU A 121 0.88 -16.09 3.69
CA LEU A 121 -0.15 -15.43 4.46
C LEU A 121 -1.36 -16.35 4.66
N ASP A 122 -2.14 -16.13 5.72
CA ASP A 122 -3.51 -16.64 5.81
C ASP A 122 -4.48 -15.75 5.02
N ILE A 123 -5.77 -16.11 5.05
CA ILE A 123 -6.84 -15.40 4.33
C ILE A 123 -7.11 -13.97 4.81
N TYR A 124 -6.54 -13.57 5.96
CA TYR A 124 -6.66 -12.24 6.55
C TYR A 124 -5.33 -11.47 6.52
N GLY A 125 -4.28 -12.03 5.92
CA GLY A 125 -2.98 -11.39 5.79
C GLY A 125 -2.03 -11.63 6.97
N ASN A 126 -2.35 -12.52 7.92
CA ASN A 126 -1.38 -12.92 8.95
C ASN A 126 -0.26 -13.76 8.35
N VAL A 127 0.97 -13.50 8.78
CA VAL A 127 2.13 -14.25 8.36
C VAL A 127 2.10 -15.66 8.97
N ARG A 128 1.96 -16.68 8.13
CA ARG A 128 2.11 -18.09 8.52
C ARG A 128 3.56 -18.56 8.42
N LYS A 129 4.30 -18.01 7.46
CA LYS A 129 5.71 -18.30 7.19
C LYS A 129 6.40 -17.07 6.63
N GLY A 130 7.66 -16.83 7.01
CA GLY A 130 8.44 -15.69 6.55
C GLY A 130 8.23 -14.43 7.39
N ASN A 131 8.24 -13.25 6.75
CA ASN A 131 8.05 -11.95 7.40
C ASN A 131 7.65 -10.87 6.38
N ASN A 132 7.27 -9.68 6.84
CA ASN A 132 6.91 -8.51 6.01
C ASN A 132 8.06 -7.49 5.85
N GLU A 133 9.30 -7.83 6.22
CA GLU A 133 10.37 -6.82 6.31
C GLU A 133 11.03 -6.52 4.96
N PHE A 134 11.23 -7.55 4.12
CA PHE A 134 11.89 -7.35 2.84
C PHE A 134 10.95 -6.80 1.77
N VAL A 135 9.72 -7.32 1.70
CA VAL A 135 8.62 -6.80 0.88
C VAL A 135 7.42 -6.52 1.81
N PRO A 136 7.15 -5.25 2.15
CA PRO A 136 6.12 -4.89 3.14
C PRO A 136 4.70 -4.83 2.57
N PHE A 137 4.50 -5.13 1.29
CA PHE A 137 3.17 -5.11 0.68
C PHE A 137 2.40 -6.40 0.96
N LEU A 138 1.09 -6.31 1.23
CA LEU A 138 0.21 -7.46 1.49
C LEU A 138 -0.78 -7.59 0.33
N PHE A 139 -2.09 -7.52 0.62
CA PHE A 139 -3.10 -7.32 -0.41
C PHE A 139 -2.84 -6.00 -1.14
N GLN A 140 -3.32 -5.90 -2.38
CA GLN A 140 -3.08 -4.71 -3.21
C GLN A 140 -3.46 -3.42 -2.47
N GLY A 141 -2.53 -2.46 -2.45
CA GLY A 141 -2.67 -1.18 -1.74
C GLY A 141 -2.21 -1.18 -0.28
N GLN A 142 -1.99 -2.36 0.33
CA GLN A 142 -1.64 -2.47 1.75
C GLN A 142 -0.12 -2.48 1.98
N TYR A 143 0.30 -1.80 3.05
CA TYR A 143 1.69 -1.75 3.52
C TYR A 143 1.75 -2.11 5.01
N ALA A 144 2.49 -3.15 5.40
CA ALA A 144 2.68 -3.52 6.80
C ALA A 144 3.74 -2.68 7.48
N ASP A 145 3.37 -2.08 8.61
CA ASP A 145 4.32 -1.47 9.53
C ASP A 145 4.71 -2.47 10.62
N LYS A 146 5.98 -2.89 10.59
CA LYS A 146 6.55 -3.83 11.56
C LYS A 146 6.29 -3.42 13.01
N GLU A 147 6.32 -2.11 13.29
CA GLU A 147 6.18 -1.54 14.63
C GLU A 147 4.76 -1.70 15.20
N LEU A 148 3.75 -1.80 14.33
CA LEU A 148 2.34 -1.77 14.74
C LEU A 148 1.75 -3.15 15.00
N GLY A 149 2.55 -4.22 14.88
CA GLY A 149 2.18 -5.55 15.35
C GLY A 149 0.95 -6.17 14.67
N GLY A 150 0.69 -5.82 13.41
CA GLY A 150 -0.44 -6.35 12.63
C GLY A 150 -1.28 -5.28 11.95
N LEU A 151 -1.07 -4.01 12.29
CA LEU A 151 -1.76 -2.93 11.60
C LEU A 151 -1.05 -2.53 10.30
N CYS A 152 -1.81 -2.56 9.20
CA CYS A 152 -1.34 -2.28 7.85
C CYS A 152 -1.98 -0.99 7.33
N TYR A 153 -1.16 -0.11 6.77
CA TYR A 153 -1.63 1.08 6.06
C TYR A 153 -2.34 0.66 4.78
N ASN A 154 -3.56 1.14 4.55
CA ASN A 154 -4.30 1.00 3.30
C ASN A 154 -4.94 2.33 2.90
N ARG A 155 -4.10 3.27 2.45
CA ARG A 155 -4.52 4.60 1.98
C ARG A 155 -5.41 5.35 2.96
N PHE A 156 -6.73 5.28 2.80
CA PHE A 156 -7.67 6.01 3.63
C PHE A 156 -8.00 5.32 4.96
N ARG A 157 -7.65 4.03 5.10
CA ARG A 157 -7.90 3.24 6.30
C ARG A 157 -6.67 2.46 6.74
N TYR A 158 -6.74 1.92 7.95
CA TYR A 158 -5.75 0.96 8.46
C TYR A 158 -6.44 -0.38 8.70
N TYR A 159 -5.84 -1.44 8.16
CA TYR A 159 -6.33 -2.81 8.21
C TYR A 159 -5.60 -3.58 9.30
N ASP A 160 -6.35 -4.19 10.21
CA ASP A 160 -5.82 -5.07 11.25
C ASP A 160 -5.88 -6.52 10.73
N ILE A 161 -4.71 -7.11 10.46
CA ILE A 161 -4.62 -8.49 9.96
C ILE A 161 -5.04 -9.53 11.01
N GLY A 162 -4.92 -9.21 12.30
CA GLY A 162 -5.32 -10.12 13.38
C GLY A 162 -6.84 -10.20 13.53
N ALA A 163 -7.53 -9.06 13.36
CA ALA A 163 -8.99 -9.00 13.37
C ALA A 163 -9.63 -9.30 12.00
N GLY A 164 -8.87 -9.12 10.91
CA GLY A 164 -9.37 -9.21 9.55
C GLY A 164 -10.28 -8.04 9.14
N LEU A 165 -10.16 -6.88 9.80
CA LEU A 165 -11.07 -5.74 9.66
C LEU A 165 -10.32 -4.40 9.59
N TYR A 166 -10.98 -3.37 9.08
CA TYR A 166 -10.51 -1.98 9.21
C TYR A 166 -10.76 -1.44 10.61
N LEU A 167 -9.85 -0.60 11.10
CA LEU A 167 -9.99 0.07 12.41
C LEU A 167 -11.06 1.17 12.43
N SER A 168 -11.30 1.80 11.28
CA SER A 168 -12.23 2.92 11.16
C SER A 168 -13.36 2.59 10.20
N GLN A 169 -14.54 3.12 10.50
CA GLN A 169 -15.70 3.09 9.61
C GLN A 169 -15.33 3.64 8.21
N ASP A 170 -15.93 3.07 7.17
CA ASP A 170 -15.79 3.53 5.79
C ASP A 170 -16.16 5.02 5.66
N PRO A 171 -15.22 5.89 5.23
CA PRO A 171 -15.50 7.31 5.04
C PRO A 171 -16.59 7.60 4.00
N ILE A 172 -16.80 6.71 3.02
CA ILE A 172 -17.85 6.86 2.01
C ILE A 172 -19.13 6.07 2.37
N GLY A 173 -19.16 5.47 3.55
CA GLY A 173 -20.33 4.76 4.06
C GLY A 173 -20.74 3.60 3.15
N LEU A 174 -22.05 3.50 2.87
CA LEU A 174 -22.60 2.44 2.02
C LEU A 174 -22.25 2.61 0.53
N ALA A 175 -21.66 3.74 0.12
CA ALA A 175 -21.22 3.95 -1.26
C ALA A 175 -20.02 3.05 -1.64
N GLY A 176 -19.33 2.45 -0.67
CA GLY A 176 -18.23 1.50 -0.91
C GLY A 176 -18.63 0.11 -1.40
N ASN A 177 -19.93 -0.12 -1.68
CA ASN A 177 -20.50 -1.42 -2.06
C ASN A 177 -20.27 -2.54 -1.02
N ASN A 178 -20.07 -2.14 0.24
CA ASN A 178 -19.91 -3.03 1.38
C ASN A 178 -20.96 -2.70 2.46
N PRO A 179 -21.86 -3.64 2.82
CA PRO A 179 -22.85 -3.40 3.87
C PRO A 179 -22.23 -3.33 5.28
N ASN A 180 -21.01 -3.85 5.46
CA ASN A 180 -20.26 -3.73 6.71
C ASN A 180 -19.17 -2.67 6.58
N LEU A 181 -19.35 -1.57 7.30
CA LEU A 181 -18.50 -0.38 7.21
C LEU A 181 -17.08 -0.58 7.75
N TYR A 182 -16.81 -1.70 8.43
CA TYR A 182 -15.49 -2.08 8.93
C TYR A 182 -14.86 -3.25 8.15
N ALA A 183 -15.61 -3.91 7.26
CA ALA A 183 -15.09 -5.08 6.55
C ALA A 183 -14.13 -4.68 5.43
N TYR A 184 -13.14 -5.55 5.18
CA TYR A 184 -12.21 -5.39 4.06
C TYR A 184 -12.89 -5.65 2.71
N VAL A 185 -13.25 -6.91 2.45
CA VAL A 185 -13.99 -7.34 1.26
C VAL A 185 -15.02 -8.42 1.62
N LYS A 186 -15.97 -8.69 0.71
CA LYS A 186 -16.96 -9.77 0.83
C LYS A 186 -16.31 -11.15 0.78
N ASP A 187 -15.29 -11.31 -0.07
CA ASP A 187 -14.53 -12.55 -0.24
C ASP A 187 -13.06 -12.22 -0.56
N THR A 188 -12.16 -12.54 0.37
CA THR A 188 -10.72 -12.23 0.27
C THR A 188 -10.01 -13.06 -0.79
N THR A 189 -10.65 -14.10 -1.33
CA THR A 189 -10.07 -14.94 -2.39
C THR A 189 -10.32 -14.42 -3.80
N GLY A 190 -11.24 -13.46 -3.97
CA GLY A 190 -11.65 -12.95 -5.28
C GLY A 190 -11.87 -11.44 -5.35
N TRP A 191 -11.78 -10.71 -4.24
CA TRP A 191 -11.99 -9.27 -4.19
C TRP A 191 -10.83 -8.56 -3.51
N ILE A 192 -10.62 -7.30 -3.88
CA ILE A 192 -9.62 -6.42 -3.29
C ILE A 192 -10.22 -5.04 -2.98
N ASP A 193 -9.69 -4.34 -1.98
CA ASP A 193 -9.97 -2.92 -1.72
C ASP A 193 -8.64 -2.15 -1.66
N VAL A 194 -8.29 -1.57 -2.80
CA VAL A 194 -6.95 -1.02 -3.09
C VAL A 194 -6.71 0.33 -2.40
N THR A 195 -7.78 1.09 -2.16
CA THR A 195 -7.69 2.42 -1.56
C THR A 195 -8.24 2.46 -0.14
N GLY A 196 -8.83 1.37 0.34
CA GLY A 196 -9.53 1.39 1.60
C GLY A 196 -10.85 2.16 1.52
N LEU A 197 -11.57 2.10 0.39
CA LEU A 197 -12.86 2.79 0.20
C LEU A 197 -13.89 1.96 -0.56
N SER A 198 -13.46 1.15 -1.52
CA SER A 198 -14.37 0.46 -2.42
C SER A 198 -13.76 -0.88 -2.83
N MET A 199 -14.59 -1.91 -2.81
CA MET A 199 -14.16 -3.24 -3.18
C MET A 199 -14.33 -3.47 -4.68
N PHE A 200 -13.37 -4.18 -5.28
CA PHE A 200 -13.38 -4.54 -6.69
C PHE A 200 -13.09 -6.02 -6.86
N SER A 201 -13.76 -6.64 -7.85
CA SER A 201 -13.39 -7.96 -8.33
C SER A 201 -12.47 -7.80 -9.56
N PRO A 202 -11.29 -8.43 -9.60
CA PRO A 202 -10.45 -8.39 -10.78
C PRO A 202 -11.07 -9.26 -11.87
N ILE A 203 -11.53 -8.63 -12.95
CA ILE A 203 -12.00 -9.34 -14.15
C ILE A 203 -11.01 -9.15 -15.30
N THR A 204 -10.86 -10.19 -16.12
CA THR A 204 -10.11 -10.08 -17.37
C THR A 204 -11.08 -9.61 -18.44
N TRP A 205 -10.96 -8.34 -18.83
CA TRP A 205 -11.69 -7.84 -19.98
C TRP A 205 -10.88 -8.06 -21.25
N THR A 206 -11.52 -8.67 -22.24
CA THR A 206 -10.95 -8.81 -23.59
C THR A 206 -11.65 -7.80 -24.47
N ALA A 207 -10.89 -6.91 -25.10
CA ALA A 207 -11.46 -5.97 -26.06
C ALA A 207 -12.22 -6.73 -27.18
N PRO A 208 -13.39 -6.23 -27.63
CA PRO A 208 -14.07 -6.82 -28.78
C PRO A 208 -13.12 -6.89 -29.98
N SER A 209 -13.30 -7.88 -30.83
CA SER A 209 -12.40 -8.19 -31.97
C SER A 209 -12.26 -7.07 -33.01
N SER A 210 -13.05 -6.01 -32.92
CA SER A 210 -12.91 -4.76 -33.70
C SER A 210 -11.91 -3.75 -33.10
N GLY A 211 -11.35 -4.03 -31.92
CA GLY A 211 -10.26 -3.28 -31.27
C GLY A 211 -8.89 -3.98 -31.37
N THR A 212 -7.91 -3.51 -30.58
CA THR A 212 -6.50 -3.96 -30.60
C THR A 212 -6.24 -5.41 -30.19
N GLY A 213 -7.25 -6.12 -29.65
CA GLY A 213 -7.12 -7.49 -29.14
C GLY A 213 -6.31 -7.62 -27.84
N TYR A 214 -5.93 -6.51 -27.22
CA TYR A 214 -5.24 -6.53 -25.92
C TYR A 214 -6.18 -7.01 -24.81
N LYS A 215 -5.63 -7.83 -23.90
CA LYS A 215 -6.29 -8.25 -22.66
C LYS A 215 -5.89 -7.29 -21.55
N TYR A 216 -6.88 -6.77 -20.85
CA TYR A 216 -6.65 -5.87 -19.72
C TYR A 216 -7.21 -6.54 -18.46
N LYS A 217 -6.44 -6.49 -17.37
CA LYS A 217 -6.98 -6.72 -16.04
C LYS A 217 -7.69 -5.42 -15.66
N VAL A 218 -9.02 -5.46 -15.57
CA VAL A 218 -9.83 -4.27 -15.22
C VAL A 218 -10.50 -4.50 -13.88
N PHE A 219 -10.54 -3.45 -13.07
CA PHE A 219 -11.19 -3.46 -11.76
C PHE A 219 -12.60 -2.89 -11.96
N GLN A 220 -13.58 -3.75 -12.25
CA GLN A 220 -14.95 -3.31 -12.50
C GLN A 220 -15.65 -3.05 -11.16
N GLN A 221 -16.26 -1.87 -11.00
CA GLN A 221 -17.39 -1.73 -10.08
C GLN A 221 -18.60 -2.40 -10.74
N ASP A 222 -19.51 -3.00 -9.98
CA ASP A 222 -20.74 -3.58 -10.53
C ASP A 222 -21.52 -2.50 -11.32
N ILE A 223 -21.26 -2.39 -12.63
CA ILE A 223 -22.00 -1.54 -13.56
C ILE A 223 -23.06 -2.45 -14.15
N ASP A 224 -24.30 -2.16 -13.81
CA ASP A 224 -25.47 -2.71 -14.49
C ASP A 224 -25.53 -2.10 -15.89
N TRP A 225 -25.04 -2.85 -16.87
CA TRP A 225 -25.00 -2.42 -18.27
C TRP A 225 -26.40 -2.37 -18.91
N ASP A 226 -27.38 -3.06 -18.30
CA ASP A 226 -28.79 -3.08 -18.73
C ASP A 226 -29.58 -1.84 -18.22
N ARG A 227 -28.88 -0.88 -17.61
CA ARG A 227 -29.43 0.43 -17.19
C ARG A 227 -28.94 1.60 -18.04
N ILE A 228 -28.05 1.37 -18.99
CA ILE A 228 -27.45 2.44 -19.81
C ILE A 228 -28.22 2.64 -21.13
N ASP A 229 -29.06 1.69 -21.49
CA ASP A 229 -29.81 1.61 -22.74
C ASP A 229 -31.21 2.27 -22.71
N ASP A 230 -31.64 2.80 -21.55
CA ASP A 230 -32.96 3.45 -21.40
C ASP A 230 -32.98 4.96 -21.68
N VAL A 231 -31.91 5.54 -22.23
CA VAL A 231 -31.93 6.95 -22.71
C VAL A 231 -31.32 7.05 -24.10
N GLY A 232 -32.16 6.81 -25.10
CA GLY A 232 -31.93 7.25 -26.48
C GLY A 232 -32.02 8.76 -26.64
#